data_AF-A0A2K3KV30-F1
#
_entry.id   AF-A0A2K3KV30-F1
#
_cell.length_a   1.000
_cell.length_b   1.000
_cell.length_c   1.000
_cell.angle_alpha   90.00
_cell.angle_beta   90.00
_cell.angle_gamma   90.00
#
_symmetry.space_group_name_H-M   'P 1'
#
loop_
_entity.id
_entity.type
_entity.pdbx_description
1 polymer ?
#
loop_
_entity_poly.entity_id
_entity_poly.type
_entity_poly.pdbx_seq_one_letter_code
_entity_poly.pdbx_strand_id
1 'polypeptide(L)' 'MRGKSIMFVGDSLSRNQWQSLTCLLHSAVPNSNYTVARVDDVSIFTFT' A
#
# COMPACT_ATOMS: atom_id res chain seq x y z
N MET A 1 9.96 -4.22 5.78
CA MET A 1 10.06 -2.93 5.04
C MET A 1 10.27 -1.71 5.97
N ARG A 2 10.80 -1.89 7.19
CA ARG A 2 10.95 -0.77 8.13
C ARG A 2 11.91 0.28 7.55
N GLY A 3 11.43 1.52 7.40
CA GLY A 3 12.20 2.62 6.79
C GLY A 3 12.36 2.54 5.27
N LYS A 4 11.55 1.74 4.56
CA LYS A 4 11.54 1.69 3.08
C LYS A 4 10.16 2.05 2.54
N SER A 5 10.13 2.78 1.44
CA SER A 5 8.91 3.13 0.71
C SER A 5 8.93 2.46 -0.66
N ILE A 6 7.79 1.92 -1.08
CA ILE A 6 7.57 1.32 -2.41
C ILE A 6 6.43 2.09 -3.06
N MET A 7 6.62 2.50 -4.32
CA MET A 7 5.63 3.24 -5.08
C MET A 7 5.36 2.51 -6.41
N PHE A 8 4.08 2.32 -6.72
CA PHE A 8 3.64 1.80 -8.01
C PHE A 8 3.18 2.99 -8.86
N VAL A 9 3.77 3.14 -10.05
CA VAL A 9 3.45 4.22 -11.00
C VAL A 9 3.00 3.58 -12.31
N GLY A 10 1.85 3.99 -12.83
CA GLY A 10 1.30 3.46 -14.07
C GLY A 10 -0.22 3.64 -14.14
N ASP A 11 -0.85 2.83 -14.98
CA ASP A 11 -2.30 2.83 -15.20
C ASP A 11 -3.05 2.05 -14.09
N SER A 12 -4.31 1.68 -14.40
CA SER A 12 -5.18 0.94 -13.48
C SER A 12 -4.62 -0.43 -13.08
N LEU A 13 -3.81 -1.08 -13.93
CA LEU A 13 -3.17 -2.35 -13.60
C LEU A 13 -2.11 -2.20 -12.50
N SER A 14 -1.29 -1.15 -12.57
CA SER A 14 -0.31 -0.86 -11.51
C SER A 14 -1.01 -0.56 -10.18
N ARG A 15 -2.16 0.10 -10.21
CA ARG A 15 -3.01 0.32 -9.04
C ARG A 15 -3.54 -1.00 -8.46
N ASN A 16 -3.98 -1.92 -9.32
CA ASN A 16 -4.43 -3.26 -8.88
C ASN A 16 -3.29 -4.07 -8.23
N GLN A 17 -2.07 -3.99 -8.78
CA GLN A 17 -0.90 -4.64 -8.18
C GLN A 17 -0.58 -4.10 -6.80
N TRP A 18 -0.60 -2.76 -6.63
CA TRP A 18 -0.43 -2.13 -5.33
C TRP A 18 -1.49 -2.62 -4.33
N GLN A 19 -2.77 -2.67 -4.73
CA GLN A 19 -3.84 -3.17 -3.86
C GLN A 19 -3.62 -4.63 -3.45
N SER A 20 -3.25 -5.50 -4.40
CA SER A 20 -2.92 -6.89 -4.13
C SER A 20 -1.80 -7.01 -3.09
N LEU A 21 -0.71 -6.23 -3.24
CA LEU A 21 0.39 -6.22 -2.29
C LEU A 21 -0.05 -5.73 -0.90
N THR A 22 -0.84 -4.66 -0.81
CA THR A 22 -1.32 -4.17 0.50
C THR A 22 -2.16 -5.22 1.23
N CYS A 23 -2.97 -5.99 0.50
CA CYS A 23 -3.77 -7.08 1.06
C CYS A 23 -2.88 -8.23 1.55
N LEU A 24 -1.85 -8.61 0.78
CA LEU A 24 -0.85 -9.59 1.21
C LEU A 24 -0.10 -9.14 2.47
N LEU A 25 0.28 -7.87 2.55
CA LEU A 25 0.96 -7.31 3.71
C LEU A 25 0.06 -7.29 4.95
N HIS A 26 -1.23 -6.96 4.79
CA HIS A 26 -2.20 -7.03 5.89
C HIS A 26 -2.40 -8.47 6.38
N SER A 27 -2.48 -9.44 5.45
CA SER A 27 -2.59 -10.86 5.79
C SER A 27 -1.35 -11.39 6.53
N ALA A 28 -0.15 -10.95 6.12
CA ALA A 28 1.11 -11.34 6.75
C ALA A 28 1.28 -10.74 8.16
N VAL A 29 0.71 -9.57 8.42
CA VAL A 29 0.80 -8.86 9.72
C VAL A 29 -0.58 -8.32 10.11
N PRO A 30 -1.55 -9.17 10.51
CA PRO A 30 -2.94 -8.77 10.69
C PRO A 30 -3.15 -7.80 11.87
N ASN A 31 -2.27 -7.85 12.87
CA ASN A 31 -2.36 -7.04 14.09
C ASN A 31 -1.65 -5.68 13.97
N SER A 32 -0.97 -5.39 12.86
CA SER A 32 -0.37 -4.07 12.68
C SER A 32 -1.42 -3.05 12.28
N ASN A 33 -1.46 -1.94 13.00
CA ASN A 33 -2.26 -0.79 12.60
C ASN A 33 -1.70 -0.23 11.28
N TYR A 34 -2.60 0.19 10.40
CA TYR A 34 -2.24 0.81 9.13
C TYR A 34 -3.20 1.94 8.81
N THR A 35 -2.73 2.87 7.98
CA THR A 35 -3.51 3.99 7.47
C THR A 35 -3.47 4.00 5.96
N VAL A 36 -4.61 4.36 5.35
CA VAL A 36 -4.71 4.58 3.91
C VAL A 36 -5.15 6.02 3.68
N ALA A 37 -4.33 6.76 2.93
CA ALA A 37 -4.63 8.13 2.52
C ALA A 37 -4.63 8.22 0.99
N ARG A 38 -5.44 9.13 0.45
CA ARG A 38 -5.38 9.52 -0.95
C ARG A 38 -5.14 11.01 -1.04
N VAL A 39 -4.14 11.38 -1.82
CA VAL A 39 -3.79 12.77 -2.15
C VAL A 39 -3.80 12.85 -3.67
N ASP A 40 -4.81 13.51 -4.23
CA ASP A 40 -5.09 13.54 -5.65
C ASP A 40 -5.10 12.12 -6.26
N ASP A 41 -4.22 11.84 -7.23
CA ASP A 41 -4.10 10.53 -7.88
C ASP A 41 -3.21 9.53 -7.11
N VAL A 42 -2.56 9.96 -6.02
CA VAL A 42 -1.62 9.13 -5.26
C VAL A 42 -2.33 8.45 -4.09
N SER A 43 -2.21 7.12 -4.04
CA SER A 43 -2.71 6.29 -2.94
C SER A 43 -1.56 5.85 -2.04
N ILE A 44 -1.63 6.19 -0.76
CA ILE A 44 -0.56 5.97 0.23
C ILE A 44 -1.06 4.97 1.27
N PHE A 45 -0.30 3.89 1.45
CA PHE A 45 -0.52 2.90 2.50
C PHE A 45 0.68 2.95 3.46
N THR A 46 0.44 3.04 4.76
CA THR A 46 1.51 3.13 5.77
C THR A 46 1.15 2.30 6.99
N PHE A 47 2.10 1.48 7.44
CA PHE A 47 2.02 0.80 8.74
C PHE A 47 2.44 1.76 9.86
N THR A 48 1.69 1.74 10.96
CA THR A 48 1.98 2.49 12.20
C THR A 48 2.49 1.58 13.30
#